data_AF-A0A7H8UTS9-F1
#
_entry.id   AF-A0A7H8UTS9-F1
#
_cell.length_a   1.000
_cell.length_b   1.000
_cell.length_c   1.000
_cell.angle_alpha   90.00
_cell.angle_beta   90.00
_cell.angle_gamma   90.00
#
_symmetry.space_group_name_H-M   'P 1'
#
loop_
_entity.id
_entity.type
_entity.pdbx_description
1 polymer ?
#
loop_
_entity_poly.entity_id
_entity_poly.type
_entity_poly.pdbx_seq_one_letter_code
_entity_poly.pdbx_strand_id
1 'polypeptide(L)' 'MNKIQAKHPINKMKWIKIAIILIYMFSPIDILPEVILGPLGLVDDATALILLIKTILE' A
#
# COMPACT_ATOMS: atom_id res chain seq x y z
N MET A 1 33.98 22.57 8.32
CA MET A 1 32.52 22.80 8.25
C MET A 1 31.83 21.47 7.98
N ASN A 2 31.27 20.83 9.02
CA ASN A 2 30.52 19.58 8.86
C ASN A 2 29.18 19.88 8.18
N LYS A 3 28.99 19.37 6.97
CA LYS A 3 27.68 19.33 6.33
C LYS A 3 26.81 18.37 7.12
N ILE A 4 26.03 18.90 8.06
CA ILE A 4 25.00 18.14 8.77
C ILE A 4 24.06 17.63 7.69
N GLN A 5 24.09 16.32 7.45
CA GLN A 5 23.25 15.66 6.47
C GLN A 5 21.81 15.94 6.85
N ALA A 6 21.11 16.72 6.03
CA ALA A 6 19.69 16.98 6.18
C ALA A 6 18.97 15.64 6.07
N LYS A 7 18.56 15.09 7.21
CA LYS A 7 17.74 13.90 7.30
C LYS A 7 16.50 14.17 6.46
N HIS A 8 16.38 13.51 5.31
CA HIS A 8 15.23 13.67 4.44
C HIS A 8 13.97 13.41 5.29
N PRO A 9 13.03 14.37 5.40
CA PRO A 9 11.89 14.21 6.27
C PRO A 9 11.11 13.01 5.77
N ILE A 10 11.19 11.91 6.51
CA ILE A 10 10.42 10.70 6.23
C ILE A 10 8.97 11.15 6.16
N ASN A 11 8.37 11.04 4.98
CA ASN A 11 6.96 11.34 4.80
C ASN A 11 6.16 10.25 5.54
N LYS A 12 5.89 10.49 6.82
CA LYS A 12 5.21 9.52 7.70
C LYS A 12 3.88 9.06 7.10
N MET A 13 3.18 9.96 6.41
CA MET A 13 1.91 9.66 5.73
C MET A 13 2.10 8.62 4.61
N LYS A 14 3.18 8.71 3.83
CA LYS A 14 3.53 7.73 2.80
C LYS A 14 3.75 6.34 3.39
N TRP A 15 4.50 6.26 4.50
CA TRP A 15 4.76 4.99 5.17
C TRP A 15 3.52 4.37 5.82
N ILE A 16 2.63 5.21 6.38
CA ILE A 16 1.33 4.76 6.90
C ILE A 16 0.47 4.16 5.78
N LYS A 17 0.40 4.83 4.61
CA LYS A 17 -0.33 4.31 3.44
C LYS A 17 0.22 2.96 2.98
N ILE A 18 1.54 2.84 2.86
CA ILE A 18 2.20 1.57 2.50
C ILE A 18 1.83 0.47 3.50
N ALA A 19 1.91 0.76 4.81
CA ALA A 19 1.56 -0.21 5.83
C ALA A 19 0.10 -0.68 5.73
N ILE A 20 -0.85 0.23 5.49
CA ILE A 20 -2.27 -0.12 5.33
C ILE A 20 -2.49 -1.04 4.11
N ILE A 21 -1.87 -0.72 2.97
CA ILE A 21 -2.02 -1.52 1.74
C ILE A 21 -1.44 -2.93 1.94
N LEU A 22 -0.29 -3.03 2.61
CA LEU A 22 0.31 -4.33 2.92
C LEU A 22 -0.56 -5.15 3.89
N ILE A 23 -1.11 -4.51 4.93
CA ILE A 23 -2.03 -5.19 5.85
C ILE A 23 -3.25 -5.72 5.11
N TYR A 24 -3.81 -4.95 4.18
CA TYR A 24 -4.91 -5.39 3.33
C TYR A 24 -4.53 -6.60 2.47
N MET A 25 -3.41 -6.54 1.72
CA MET A 25 -2.98 -7.63 0.83
C MET A 25 -2.60 -8.93 1.55
N PHE A 26 -2.13 -8.85 2.81
CA PHE A 26 -1.75 -10.02 3.61
C PHE A 26 -2.80 -10.38 4.68
N SER A 27 -3.94 -9.68 4.71
CA SER A 27 -5.02 -9.97 5.65
C SER A 27 -5.63 -11.32 5.28
N PRO A 28 -5.71 -12.29 6.21
CA PRO A 28 -6.44 -13.54 5.98
C PRO A 28 -7.97 -13.33 6.03
N ILE A 29 -8.41 -12.10 6.30
CA ILE A 29 -9.81 -11.69 6.34
C ILE A 29 -10.09 -10.96 5.03
N ASP A 30 -10.67 -11.68 4.07
CA ASP A 30 -11.31 -11.08 2.91
C ASP A 30 -12.76 -10.76 3.29
N ILE A 31 -13.12 -9.48 3.23
CA ILE A 31 -14.47 -8.99 3.60
C ILE A 31 -15.48 -9.32 2.50
N LEU A 32 -14.99 -9.62 1.30
CA LEU A 32 -15.78 -9.85 0.11
C LEU A 32 -16.01 -11.35 -0.11
N PRO A 33 -17.25 -11.83 -0.34
CA PRO A 33 -17.49 -13.22 -0.71
C PRO A 33 -16.83 -13.53 -2.05
N GLU A 34 -15.69 -14.23 -2.05
CA GLU A 34 -14.86 -14.48 -3.24
C GLU A 34 -15.58 -15.31 -4.31
N VAL A 35 -16.64 -16.02 -3.94
CA VAL A 35 -17.51 -16.77 -4.88
C VAL A 35 -18.43 -15.87 -5.71
N ILE A 36 -18.84 -14.71 -5.19
CA ILE A 36 -19.72 -13.75 -5.88
C ILE A 36 -18.88 -12.66 -6.54
N LEU A 37 -17.77 -12.31 -5.89
CA LEU A 37 -16.90 -11.22 -6.27
C LEU A 37 -15.59 -11.71 -6.88
N GLY A 38 -15.42 -12.99 -7.20
CA GLY A 38 -14.16 -13.54 -7.73
C GLY A 38 -13.49 -12.73 -8.85
N PRO A 39 -14.23 -12.21 -9.85
CA PRO A 39 -13.66 -11.30 -10.85
C PRO A 39 -13.33 -9.90 -10.30
N LEU A 40 -14.10 -9.42 -9.32
CA LEU A 40 -13.91 -8.13 -8.65
C LEU A 40 -12.77 -8.16 -7.62
N GLY A 41 -12.53 -9.28 -6.94
CA GLY A 41 -11.36 -9.47 -6.07
C GLY A 41 -10.06 -9.35 -6.84
N LEU A 42 -9.98 -9.92 -8.06
CA LEU A 42 -8.83 -9.74 -8.95
C LEU A 42 -8.61 -8.27 -9.35
N VAL A 43 -9.70 -7.52 -9.57
CA VAL A 43 -9.63 -6.08 -9.88
C VAL A 43 -9.22 -5.27 -8.65
N ASP A 44 -9.70 -5.63 -7.47
CA ASP A 44 -9.37 -4.99 -6.20
C ASP A 44 -7.89 -5.22 -5.85
N ASP A 45 -7.40 -6.45 -5.97
CA ASP A 45 -5.99 -6.82 -5.81
C ASP A 45 -5.07 -6.06 -6.76
N ALA A 46 -5.44 -5.99 -8.04
CA ALA A 46 -4.68 -5.22 -9.04
C ALA A 46 -4.65 -3.73 -8.70
N THR A 47 -5.76 -3.19 -8.18
CA THR A 47 -5.87 -1.80 -7.76
C THR A 47 -5.00 -1.52 -6.53
N ALA A 48 -5.01 -2.41 -5.54
CA ALA A 48 -4.16 -2.34 -4.34
C ALA A 48 -2.67 -2.38 -4.72
N LEU A 49 -2.28 -3.23 -5.67
CA LEU A 49 -0.91 -3.32 -6.17
C LEU A 49 -0.48 -2.03 -6.91
N ILE A 50 -1.33 -1.50 -7.79
CA ILE A 50 -1.06 -0.23 -8.50
C ILE A 50 -0.92 0.92 -7.49
N LEU A 51 -1.79 0.98 -6.48
CA LEU A 51 -1.75 1.99 -5.44
C LEU A 51 -0.47 1.90 -4.60
N LEU A 52 0.00 0.69 -4.30
CA LEU A 52 1.28 0.46 -3.61
C LEU A 52 2.45 1.00 -4.43
N ILE A 53 2.54 0.61 -5.70
CA ILE A 53 3.61 1.05 -6.61
C ILE A 53 3.63 2.58 -6.73
N LYS A 54 2.45 3.20 -6.93
CA LYS A 54 2.33 4.64 -7.03
C LYS A 54 2.77 5.35 -5.76
N THR A 55 2.37 4.83 -4.59
CA THR A 55 2.74 5.38 -3.29
C THR A 55 4.25 5.28 -3.02
N ILE A 56 4.90 4.23 -3.51
CA ILE A 56 6.36 4.06 -3.40
C ILE A 56 7.11 5.01 -4.33
N LEU A 57 6.59 5.26 -5.53
CA LEU A 57 7.22 6.09 -6.56
C LEU A 57 7.04 7.60 -6.35
N GLU A 58 5.94 8.03 -5.74
CA GLU A 58 5.68 9.42 -5.30
C GLU A 58 6.65 9.92 -4.21
#